data_AF-A0A932PMR2-F1
#
_entry.id   AF-A0A932PMR2-F1
#
_cell.length_a   1.000
_cell.length_b   1.000
_cell.length_c   1.000
_cell.angle_alpha   90.00
_cell.angle_beta   90.00
_cell.angle_gamma   90.00
#
_symmetry.space_group_name_H-M   'P 1'
#
loop_
_entity.id
_entity.type
_entity.pdbx_description
1 polymer ?
#
loop_
_entity_poly.entity_id
_entity_poly.type
_entity_poly.pdbx_seq_one_letter_code
_entity_poly.pdbx_strand_id
1 'polypeptide(L)'
;MRPLTFLLVPAVTLVAQAPADQNLAQRFNTELPGINQLLKELKPQEALAKVQALIPAQRPPFNAATPKDIGQSLDNAQGLMSLYRLYANVTSESGQWEKALEIQEKRALAARATLTDLEKAQAPLATQWNDVAKSSSEFVAKNEPRQKELEAKVTAFKAEYEELKASKKKLSKKEADDFNARGAQVQQDETELMQIANALPVHKQNLANAPKVAKLLADNRKEVEGMIKAADEAVAKAKQAVANQNDEITQFNTQQTIKKVKIVGKKNWVDAVLRAPENVTKLGTPQAQAAFLNRLLVLDPGNASAKKALDNLVAGKDAFAKEAKASKKAGTKKK
;
A
#
# COMPACT_ATOMS: atom_id res chain seq x y z
N MET A 1 -44.39 45.98 25.17
CA MET A 1 -43.08 45.48 25.65
C MET A 1 -42.58 44.43 24.66
N ARG A 2 -41.39 44.63 24.08
CA ARG A 2 -40.70 43.59 23.29
C ARG A 2 -40.03 42.59 24.26
N PRO A 3 -39.88 41.33 23.84
CA PRO A 3 -38.55 40.74 23.79
C PRO A 3 -38.32 40.11 22.40
N LEU A 4 -37.40 40.65 21.61
CA LEU A 4 -35.98 40.24 21.52
C LEU A 4 -35.79 38.84 20.94
N THR A 5 -35.63 38.89 19.62
CA THR A 5 -35.09 37.92 18.67
C THR A 5 -33.79 37.29 19.14
N PHE A 6 -33.75 35.95 19.16
CA PHE A 6 -32.50 35.20 18.99
C PHE A 6 -32.63 34.35 17.71
N LEU A 7 -32.11 34.90 16.62
CA LEU A 7 -31.81 34.18 15.39
C LEU A 7 -30.54 33.37 15.64
N LEU A 8 -30.69 32.08 15.97
CA LEU A 8 -29.62 31.11 15.83
C LEU A 8 -29.49 30.80 14.33
N VAL A 9 -28.55 31.47 13.69
CA VAL A 9 -28.05 31.09 12.37
C VAL A 9 -27.36 29.73 12.55
N PRO A 10 -27.82 28.64 11.93
CA PRO A 10 -26.99 27.48 11.80
C PRO A 10 -25.83 27.91 10.89
N ALA A 11 -24.64 28.05 11.48
CA ALA A 11 -23.41 28.08 10.73
C ALA A 11 -23.39 26.79 9.90
N VAL A 12 -23.72 26.91 8.62
CA VAL A 12 -23.40 25.92 7.61
C VAL A 12 -21.88 25.92 7.57
N THR A 13 -21.28 25.08 8.41
CA THR A 13 -19.91 24.66 8.19
C THR A 13 -19.92 24.05 6.80
N LEU A 14 -19.25 24.73 5.87
CA LEU A 14 -18.73 24.12 4.66
C LEU A 14 -17.87 22.95 5.12
N VAL A 15 -18.51 21.80 5.33
CA VAL A 15 -17.81 20.52 5.27
C VAL A 15 -17.36 20.47 3.82
N ALA A 16 -16.09 20.78 3.60
CA ALA A 16 -15.45 20.48 2.33
C ALA A 16 -15.87 19.06 1.97
N GLN A 17 -16.64 18.90 0.89
CA GLN A 17 -16.85 17.59 0.30
C GLN A 17 -15.46 17.02 0.12
N ALA A 18 -15.14 15.95 0.85
CA ALA A 18 -13.93 15.20 0.60
C ALA A 18 -13.96 14.90 -0.91
N PRO A 19 -12.96 15.36 -1.68
CA PRO A 19 -12.96 15.10 -3.11
C PRO A 19 -13.09 13.59 -3.30
N ALA A 20 -13.99 13.18 -4.19
CA ALA A 20 -14.30 11.79 -4.51
C ALA A 20 -13.04 10.93 -4.43
N ASP A 21 -13.11 9.82 -3.67
CA ASP A 21 -12.01 8.89 -3.35
C ASP A 21 -10.98 8.83 -4.48
N GLN A 22 -9.98 9.71 -4.42
CA GLN A 22 -9.00 9.81 -5.48
C GLN A 22 -8.07 8.61 -5.31
N ASN A 23 -8.13 7.68 -6.27
CA ASN A 23 -7.21 6.56 -6.35
C ASN A 23 -5.77 7.09 -6.20
N LEU A 24 -5.17 6.84 -5.03
CA LEU A 24 -3.88 7.43 -4.67
C LEU A 24 -2.77 6.93 -5.60
N ALA A 25 -2.89 5.72 -6.13
CA ALA A 25 -1.96 5.19 -7.12
C ALA A 25 -2.06 5.95 -8.45
N GLN A 26 -3.27 6.30 -8.91
CA GLN A 26 -3.46 7.14 -10.10
C GLN A 26 -2.87 8.54 -9.90
N ARG A 27 -3.11 9.15 -8.74
CA ARG A 27 -2.56 10.47 -8.40
C ARG A 27 -1.03 10.44 -8.37
N PHE A 28 -0.44 9.40 -7.77
CA PHE A 28 1.01 9.17 -7.79
C PHE A 28 1.55 9.10 -9.23
N ASN A 29 0.94 8.26 -10.09
CA ASN A 29 1.40 8.07 -11.47
C ASN A 29 1.29 9.34 -12.32
N THR A 30 0.26 10.16 -12.06
CA THR A 30 0.04 11.43 -12.78
C THR A 30 1.10 12.47 -12.46
N GLU A 31 1.49 12.57 -11.18
CA GLU A 31 2.36 13.65 -10.70
C GLU A 31 3.85 13.29 -10.71
N LEU A 32 4.17 11.99 -10.70
CA LEU A 32 5.55 11.48 -10.66
C LEU A 32 6.44 12.04 -11.78
N PRO A 33 6.02 12.12 -13.06
CA PRO A 33 6.86 12.68 -14.13
C PRO A 33 7.25 14.13 -13.87
N GLY A 34 6.30 14.96 -13.41
CA GLY A 34 6.55 16.36 -13.11
C GLY A 34 7.48 16.54 -11.92
N ILE A 35 7.32 15.73 -10.87
CA ILE A 35 8.24 15.74 -9.71
C ILE A 35 9.65 15.31 -10.12
N ASN A 36 9.77 14.26 -10.93
CA ASN A 36 11.08 13.82 -11.44
C ASN A 36 11.74 14.86 -12.34
N GLN A 37 10.96 15.60 -13.13
CA GLN A 37 11.48 16.68 -13.95
C GLN A 37 12.06 17.81 -13.07
N LEU A 38 11.35 18.22 -12.00
CA LEU A 38 11.87 19.19 -11.04
C LEU A 38 13.18 18.73 -10.38
N LEU A 39 13.28 17.45 -10.01
CA LEU A 39 14.53 16.89 -9.46
C LEU A 39 15.68 16.91 -10.49
N LYS A 40 15.40 16.59 -11.77
CA LYS A 40 16.38 16.67 -12.85
C LYS A 40 16.88 18.09 -13.08
N GLU A 41 16.00 19.07 -12.95
CA GLU A 41 16.29 20.51 -13.01
C GLU A 41 16.94 21.05 -11.72
N LEU A 42 17.27 20.18 -10.76
CA LEU A 42 17.90 20.55 -9.49
C LEU A 42 17.03 21.52 -8.66
N LYS A 43 15.70 21.36 -8.72
CA LYS A 43 14.69 22.12 -7.96
C LYS A 43 14.02 21.27 -6.88
N PRO A 44 14.77 20.72 -5.90
CA PRO A 44 14.21 19.81 -4.91
C PRO A 44 13.22 20.49 -3.95
N GLN A 45 13.31 21.80 -3.73
CA GLN A 45 12.34 22.52 -2.88
C GLN A 45 10.96 22.66 -3.54
N GLU A 46 10.92 22.93 -4.85
CA GLU A 46 9.67 22.95 -5.62
C GLU A 46 9.07 21.54 -5.71
N ALA A 47 9.92 20.52 -5.94
CA ALA A 47 9.51 19.13 -5.89
C ALA A 47 8.94 18.75 -4.51
N LEU A 48 9.55 19.24 -3.43
CA LEU A 48 9.14 18.98 -2.05
C LEU A 48 7.75 19.56 -1.77
N ALA A 49 7.52 20.83 -2.12
CA ALA A 49 6.22 21.47 -1.97
C ALA A 49 5.14 20.70 -2.74
N LYS A 50 5.46 20.28 -3.97
CA LYS A 50 4.54 19.52 -4.82
C LYS A 50 4.19 18.17 -4.22
N VAL A 51 5.17 17.37 -3.79
CA VAL A 51 4.89 16.05 -3.21
C VAL A 51 4.17 16.14 -1.86
N GLN A 52 4.46 17.16 -1.03
CA GLN A 52 3.76 17.38 0.24
C GLN A 52 2.26 17.59 0.03
N ALA A 53 1.86 18.32 -1.02
CA ALA A 53 0.46 18.53 -1.36
C ALA A 53 -0.27 17.25 -1.85
N LEU A 54 0.48 16.20 -2.20
CA LEU A 54 -0.09 14.91 -2.60
C LEU A 54 -0.40 14.01 -1.41
N ILE A 55 0.27 14.21 -0.27
CA ILE A 55 0.08 13.36 0.91
C ILE A 55 -1.27 13.71 1.55
N PRO A 56 -2.20 12.74 1.68
CA PRO A 56 -3.43 12.95 2.42
C PRO A 56 -3.14 13.35 3.88
N ALA A 57 -3.94 14.27 4.42
CA ALA A 57 -3.79 14.70 5.81
C ALA A 57 -4.01 13.56 6.81
N GLN A 58 -4.87 12.60 6.44
CA GLN A 58 -5.12 11.38 7.17
C GLN A 58 -5.02 10.19 6.22
N ARG A 59 -4.59 9.04 6.75
CA ARG A 59 -4.62 7.78 6.01
C ARG A 59 -6.07 7.51 5.55
N PRO A 60 -6.29 7.10 4.29
CA PRO A 60 -7.62 6.67 3.85
C PRO A 60 -8.19 5.58 4.77
N PRO A 61 -9.50 5.62 5.05
CA PRO A 61 -10.13 4.58 5.86
C PRO A 61 -10.04 3.22 5.14
N PHE A 62 -9.86 2.15 5.92
CA PHE A 62 -9.90 0.80 5.40
C PHE A 62 -11.35 0.32 5.39
N ASN A 63 -11.94 0.14 4.22
CA ASN A 63 -13.31 -0.33 4.06
C ASN A 63 -13.34 -1.86 3.88
N ALA A 64 -14.08 -2.53 4.75
CA ALA A 64 -14.21 -3.98 4.78
C ALA A 64 -15.65 -4.47 4.50
N ALA A 65 -16.53 -3.62 3.97
CA ALA A 65 -17.94 -3.96 3.75
C ALA A 65 -18.11 -5.08 2.72
N THR A 66 -17.29 -5.11 1.68
CA THR A 66 -17.29 -6.15 0.64
C THR A 66 -15.87 -6.59 0.26
N PRO A 67 -15.69 -7.76 -0.38
CA PRO A 67 -14.39 -8.16 -0.92
C PRO A 67 -13.81 -7.14 -1.92
N LYS A 68 -14.67 -6.44 -2.67
CA LYS A 68 -14.27 -5.37 -3.57
C LYS A 68 -13.71 -4.17 -2.81
N ASP A 69 -14.34 -3.80 -1.69
CA ASP A 69 -13.89 -2.69 -0.85
C ASP A 69 -12.55 -2.96 -0.16
N ILE A 70 -12.30 -4.23 0.21
CA ILE A 70 -10.98 -4.67 0.71
C ILE A 70 -9.92 -4.44 -0.37
N GLY A 71 -10.17 -4.89 -1.61
CA GLY A 71 -9.26 -4.66 -2.73
C GLY A 71 -8.96 -3.18 -2.95
N GLN A 72 -10.01 -2.34 -3.00
CA GLN A 72 -9.85 -0.89 -3.16
C GLN A 72 -9.06 -0.23 -2.02
N SER A 73 -9.23 -0.74 -0.79
CA SER A 73 -8.49 -0.27 0.39
C SER A 73 -7.00 -0.63 0.30
N LEU A 74 -6.69 -1.82 -0.23
CA LEU A 74 -5.31 -2.25 -0.48
C LEU A 74 -4.64 -1.42 -1.58
N ASP A 75 -5.34 -1.13 -2.68
CA ASP A 75 -4.85 -0.23 -3.73
C ASP A 75 -4.53 1.17 -3.18
N ASN A 76 -5.41 1.71 -2.34
CA ASN A 76 -5.19 2.99 -1.68
C ASN A 76 -4.01 2.95 -0.71
N ALA A 77 -3.83 1.86 0.05
CA ALA A 77 -2.67 1.67 0.91
C ALA A 77 -1.37 1.63 0.09
N GLN A 78 -1.35 0.92 -1.04
CA GLN A 78 -0.19 0.86 -1.93
C GLN A 78 0.14 2.24 -2.53
N GLY A 79 -0.89 2.99 -2.96
CA GLY A 79 -0.75 4.36 -3.42
C GLY A 79 -0.15 5.28 -2.35
N LEU A 80 -0.64 5.20 -1.11
CA LEU A 80 -0.08 5.94 0.03
C LEU A 80 1.38 5.55 0.32
N MET A 81 1.72 4.26 0.26
CA MET A 81 3.10 3.80 0.46
C MET A 81 4.04 4.36 -0.61
N SER A 82 3.57 4.46 -1.85
CA SER A 82 4.34 5.03 -2.97
C SER A 82 4.53 6.54 -2.82
N LEU A 83 3.49 7.25 -2.38
CA LEU A 83 3.53 8.68 -2.09
C LEU A 83 4.50 8.99 -0.94
N TYR A 84 4.45 8.25 0.17
CA TYR A 84 5.42 8.44 1.26
C TYR A 84 6.86 8.15 0.83
N ARG A 85 7.08 7.11 0.02
CA ARG A 85 8.40 6.81 -0.52
C ARG A 85 8.93 7.98 -1.36
N LEU A 86 8.10 8.52 -2.25
CA LEU A 86 8.46 9.69 -3.07
C LEU A 86 8.74 10.91 -2.19
N TYR A 87 7.90 11.15 -1.17
CA TYR A 87 8.09 12.25 -0.24
C TYR A 87 9.42 12.14 0.51
N ALA A 88 9.76 10.96 1.03
CA ALA A 88 11.03 10.73 1.70
C ALA A 88 12.22 10.93 0.75
N ASN A 89 12.14 10.41 -0.49
CA ASN A 89 13.21 10.58 -1.48
C ASN A 89 13.45 12.05 -1.81
N VAL A 90 12.40 12.80 -2.16
CA VAL A 90 12.51 14.24 -2.45
C VAL A 90 13.01 15.02 -1.23
N THR A 91 12.56 14.66 -0.04
CA THR A 91 13.04 15.26 1.22
C THR A 91 14.53 15.01 1.41
N SER A 92 15.02 13.80 1.09
CA SER A 92 16.45 13.46 1.11
C SER A 92 17.26 14.25 0.09
N GLU A 93 16.78 14.38 -1.15
CA GLU A 93 17.39 15.20 -2.22
C GLU A 93 17.46 16.69 -1.84
N SER A 94 16.50 17.16 -1.02
CA SER A 94 16.52 18.51 -0.44
C SER A 94 17.48 18.66 0.75
N GLY A 95 18.24 17.62 1.10
CA GLY A 95 19.21 17.62 2.20
C GLY A 95 18.62 17.39 3.60
N GLN A 96 17.30 17.21 3.72
CA GLN A 96 16.60 17.05 5.00
C GLN A 96 16.57 15.58 5.44
N TRP A 97 17.72 14.97 5.64
CA TRP A 97 17.84 13.51 5.83
C TRP A 97 17.13 12.99 7.08
N GLU A 98 17.18 13.73 8.19
CA GLU A 98 16.46 13.37 9.42
C GLU A 98 14.94 13.37 9.18
N LYS A 99 14.43 14.37 8.47
CA LYS A 99 13.01 14.43 8.10
C LYS A 99 12.63 13.33 7.11
N ALA A 100 13.52 12.98 6.18
CA ALA A 100 13.32 11.85 5.28
C ALA A 100 13.21 10.53 6.06
N LEU A 101 14.01 10.35 7.11
CA LEU A 101 13.89 9.21 8.04
C LEU A 101 12.53 9.22 8.75
N GLU A 102 12.10 10.35 9.33
CA GLU A 102 10.78 10.46 9.97
C GLU A 102 9.64 10.08 9.02
N ILE A 103 9.74 10.44 7.73
CA ILE A 103 8.75 10.09 6.71
C ILE A 103 8.77 8.58 6.42
N GLN A 104 9.95 7.95 6.34
CA GLN A 104 10.04 6.50 6.18
C GLN A 104 9.48 5.76 7.40
N GLU A 105 9.69 6.27 8.61
CA GLU A 105 9.10 5.71 9.83
C GLU A 105 7.57 5.83 9.81
N LYS A 106 7.02 6.97 9.38
CA LYS A 106 5.58 7.14 9.15
C LYS A 106 5.03 6.18 8.11
N ARG A 107 5.76 5.96 7.01
CA ARG A 107 5.42 4.95 5.98
C ARG A 107 5.34 3.56 6.59
N ALA A 108 6.33 3.17 7.38
CA ALA A 108 6.36 1.85 8.03
C ALA A 108 5.24 1.68 9.05
N LEU A 109 4.90 2.72 9.82
CA LEU A 109 3.74 2.72 10.72
C LEU A 109 2.42 2.57 9.97
N ALA A 110 2.24 3.30 8.86
CA ALA A 110 1.04 3.21 8.04
C ALA A 110 0.87 1.84 7.37
N ALA A 111 1.97 1.21 6.93
CA ALA A 111 1.95 -0.16 6.41
C ALA A 111 1.50 -1.17 7.49
N ARG A 112 2.03 -1.07 8.72
CA ARG A 112 1.61 -1.92 9.85
C ARG A 112 0.14 -1.71 10.23
N ALA A 113 -0.33 -0.46 10.26
CA ALA A 113 -1.74 -0.17 10.51
C ALA A 113 -2.65 -0.80 9.44
N THR A 114 -2.21 -0.81 8.19
CA THR A 114 -2.93 -1.49 7.09
C THR A 114 -3.02 -2.99 7.33
N LEU A 115 -1.95 -3.63 7.81
CA LEU A 115 -1.98 -5.06 8.14
C LEU A 115 -2.99 -5.35 9.27
N THR A 116 -2.98 -4.53 10.32
CA THR A 116 -3.94 -4.67 11.44
C THR A 116 -5.39 -4.54 10.96
N ASP A 117 -5.68 -3.55 10.11
CA ASP A 117 -7.03 -3.39 9.56
C ASP A 117 -7.42 -4.54 8.63
N LEU A 118 -6.49 -5.01 7.80
CA LEU A 118 -6.71 -6.15 6.91
C LEU A 118 -7.01 -7.42 7.71
N GLU A 119 -6.22 -7.73 8.73
CA GLU A 119 -6.44 -8.90 9.58
C GLU A 119 -7.81 -8.84 10.27
N LYS A 120 -8.20 -7.65 10.77
CA LYS A 120 -9.53 -7.44 11.35
C LYS A 120 -10.65 -7.63 10.31
N ALA A 121 -10.44 -7.16 9.08
CA ALA A 121 -11.41 -7.27 7.98
C ALA A 121 -11.57 -8.73 7.48
N GLN A 122 -10.46 -9.47 7.41
CA GLN A 122 -10.43 -10.82 6.87
C GLN A 122 -10.81 -11.91 7.88
N ALA A 123 -10.63 -11.67 9.17
CA ALA A 123 -10.97 -12.62 10.23
C ALA A 123 -12.40 -13.21 10.11
N PRO A 124 -13.49 -12.41 10.01
CA PRO A 124 -14.84 -12.97 9.88
C PRO A 124 -15.03 -13.76 8.58
N LEU A 125 -14.41 -13.33 7.47
CA LEU A 125 -14.47 -14.05 6.20
C LEU A 125 -13.75 -15.41 6.28
N ALA A 126 -12.60 -15.46 6.94
CA ALA A 126 -11.85 -16.70 7.16
C ALA A 126 -12.68 -17.69 8.00
N THR A 127 -13.29 -17.23 9.10
CA THR A 127 -14.17 -18.06 9.92
C THR A 127 -15.36 -18.57 9.13
N GLN A 128 -16.07 -17.68 8.41
CA GLN A 128 -17.22 -18.06 7.60
C GLN A 128 -16.87 -19.14 6.58
N TRP A 129 -15.76 -19.00 5.85
CA TRP A 129 -15.38 -19.97 4.82
C TRP A 129 -14.86 -21.28 5.40
N ASN A 130 -14.28 -21.27 6.59
CA ASN A 130 -13.97 -22.51 7.32
C ASN A 130 -15.24 -23.27 7.71
N ASP A 131 -16.27 -22.57 8.21
CA ASP A 131 -17.55 -23.19 8.56
C ASP A 131 -18.31 -23.70 7.32
N VAL A 132 -18.29 -22.94 6.22
CA VAL A 132 -18.85 -23.34 4.92
C VAL A 132 -18.14 -24.59 4.39
N ALA A 133 -16.81 -24.64 4.46
CA ALA A 133 -16.05 -25.80 4.01
C ALA A 133 -16.35 -27.04 4.86
N LYS A 134 -16.40 -26.89 6.19
CA LYS A 134 -16.71 -27.99 7.11
C LYS A 134 -18.12 -28.54 6.87
N SER A 135 -19.13 -27.67 6.92
CA SER A 135 -20.53 -28.06 6.69
C SER A 135 -20.75 -28.67 5.30
N SER A 136 -20.08 -28.15 4.27
CA SER A 136 -20.17 -28.71 2.93
C SER A 136 -19.47 -30.06 2.79
N SER A 137 -18.34 -30.26 3.48
CA SER A 137 -17.65 -31.55 3.54
C SER A 137 -18.53 -32.61 4.20
N GLU A 138 -19.14 -32.28 5.34
CA GLU A 138 -20.07 -33.16 6.05
C GLU A 138 -21.30 -33.48 5.20
N PHE A 139 -21.87 -32.48 4.53
CA PHE A 139 -23.03 -32.68 3.64
C PHE A 139 -22.70 -33.59 2.47
N VAL A 140 -21.58 -33.37 1.78
CA VAL A 140 -21.16 -34.18 0.63
C VAL A 140 -20.89 -35.61 1.06
N ALA A 141 -20.15 -35.81 2.16
CA ALA A 141 -19.83 -37.14 2.68
C ALA A 141 -21.08 -37.95 3.04
N LYS A 142 -22.11 -37.30 3.60
CA LYS A 142 -23.38 -37.95 3.96
C LYS A 142 -24.27 -38.20 2.74
N ASN A 143 -24.42 -37.22 1.86
CA ASN A 143 -25.49 -37.22 0.87
C ASN A 143 -25.09 -37.74 -0.51
N GLU A 144 -23.82 -37.75 -0.87
CA GLU A 144 -23.37 -38.36 -2.13
C GLU A 144 -23.64 -39.87 -2.21
N PRO A 145 -23.36 -40.70 -1.17
CA PRO A 145 -23.77 -42.10 -1.19
C PRO A 145 -25.29 -42.27 -1.08
N ARG A 146 -25.96 -41.44 -0.28
CA ARG A 146 -27.42 -41.46 -0.12
C ARG A 146 -28.14 -41.16 -1.44
N GLN A 147 -27.64 -40.20 -2.22
CA GLN A 147 -28.17 -39.90 -3.55
C GLN A 147 -28.18 -41.14 -4.44
N LYS A 148 -27.03 -41.85 -4.51
CA LYS A 148 -26.91 -43.07 -5.33
C LYS A 148 -27.84 -44.19 -4.86
N GLU A 149 -27.99 -44.33 -3.54
CA GLU A 149 -28.92 -45.30 -2.94
C GLU A 149 -30.38 -45.00 -3.34
N LEU A 150 -30.80 -43.73 -3.19
CA LEU A 150 -32.16 -43.31 -3.51
C LEU A 150 -32.46 -43.37 -5.01
N GLU A 151 -31.52 -42.94 -5.86
CA GLU A 151 -31.64 -43.05 -7.32
C GLU A 151 -31.87 -44.50 -7.75
N ALA A 152 -31.11 -45.45 -7.17
CA ALA A 152 -31.28 -46.87 -7.45
C ALA A 152 -32.65 -47.40 -6.99
N LYS A 153 -33.09 -47.05 -5.77
CA LYS A 153 -34.39 -47.48 -5.22
C LYS A 153 -35.57 -46.96 -6.02
N VAL A 154 -35.57 -45.66 -6.32
CA VAL A 154 -36.63 -45.00 -7.09
C VAL A 154 -36.70 -45.58 -8.51
N THR A 155 -35.53 -45.77 -9.16
CA THR A 155 -35.47 -46.34 -10.52
C THR A 155 -35.99 -47.78 -10.55
N ALA A 156 -35.58 -48.62 -9.59
CA ALA A 156 -36.03 -50.00 -9.50
C ALA A 156 -37.54 -50.10 -9.27
N PHE A 157 -38.11 -49.28 -8.37
CA PHE A 157 -39.56 -49.29 -8.13
C PHE A 157 -40.35 -48.80 -9.35
N LYS A 158 -39.87 -47.77 -10.06
CA LYS A 158 -40.50 -47.31 -11.30
C LYS A 158 -40.50 -48.40 -12.39
N ALA A 159 -39.40 -49.14 -12.52
CA ALA A 159 -39.33 -50.26 -13.44
C ALA A 159 -40.34 -51.37 -13.07
N GLU A 160 -40.42 -51.75 -11.79
CA GLU A 160 -41.39 -52.73 -11.29
C GLU A 160 -42.85 -52.27 -11.51
N TYR A 161 -43.14 -50.99 -11.29
CA TYR A 161 -44.46 -50.40 -11.54
C TYR A 161 -44.88 -50.50 -13.01
N GLU A 162 -43.98 -50.16 -13.94
CA GLU A 162 -44.26 -50.26 -15.37
C GLU A 162 -44.40 -51.72 -15.84
N GLU A 163 -43.63 -52.66 -15.28
CA GLU A 163 -43.78 -54.09 -15.57
C GLU A 163 -45.12 -54.65 -15.08
N LEU A 164 -45.57 -54.27 -13.87
CA LEU A 164 -46.88 -54.63 -13.35
C LEU A 164 -48.02 -54.09 -14.21
N LYS A 165 -47.89 -52.83 -14.66
CA LYS A 165 -48.85 -52.19 -15.55
C LYS A 165 -48.90 -52.86 -16.93
N ALA A 166 -47.75 -53.25 -17.48
CA ALA A 166 -47.65 -53.92 -18.78
C ALA A 166 -48.16 -55.37 -18.74
N SER A 167 -47.86 -56.12 -17.66
CA SER A 167 -48.20 -57.54 -17.53
C SER A 167 -49.67 -57.81 -17.20
N LYS A 168 -50.46 -56.79 -16.81
CA LYS A 168 -51.86 -56.93 -16.34
C LYS A 168 -52.03 -57.96 -15.21
N LYS A 169 -50.94 -58.27 -14.48
CA LYS A 169 -50.96 -59.24 -13.38
C LYS A 169 -51.88 -58.74 -12.27
N LYS A 170 -52.84 -59.58 -11.85
CA LYS A 170 -53.64 -59.31 -10.65
C LYS A 170 -52.83 -59.66 -9.41
N LEU A 171 -52.52 -58.66 -8.60
CA LEU A 171 -51.92 -58.85 -7.29
C LEU A 171 -52.97 -59.39 -6.31
N SER A 172 -52.54 -60.28 -5.42
CA SER A 172 -53.33 -60.61 -4.22
C SER A 172 -53.42 -59.39 -3.31
N LYS A 173 -54.37 -59.41 -2.37
CA LYS A 173 -54.57 -58.29 -1.41
C LYS A 173 -53.28 -57.94 -0.66
N LYS A 174 -52.56 -58.95 -0.16
CA LYS A 174 -51.30 -58.77 0.57
C LYS A 174 -50.22 -58.16 -0.32
N GLU A 175 -50.06 -58.64 -1.55
CA GLU A 175 -49.07 -58.08 -2.50
C GLU A 175 -49.41 -56.63 -2.90
N ALA A 176 -50.69 -56.29 -3.04
CA ALA A 176 -51.12 -54.93 -3.32
C ALA A 176 -50.86 -53.98 -2.14
N ASP A 177 -51.12 -54.43 -0.90
CA ASP A 177 -50.85 -53.66 0.31
C ASP A 177 -49.34 -53.40 0.48
N ASP A 178 -48.51 -54.43 0.28
CA ASP A 178 -47.04 -54.31 0.34
C ASP A 178 -46.49 -53.39 -0.77
N PHE A 179 -47.02 -53.49 -1.99
CA PHE A 179 -46.63 -52.64 -3.12
C PHE A 179 -46.99 -51.17 -2.87
N ASN A 180 -48.19 -50.90 -2.35
CA ASN A 180 -48.63 -49.55 -2.03
C ASN A 180 -47.80 -48.94 -0.88
N ALA A 181 -47.46 -49.72 0.14
CA ALA A 181 -46.59 -49.26 1.23
C ALA A 181 -45.18 -48.89 0.72
N ARG A 182 -44.61 -49.72 -0.17
CA ARG A 182 -43.35 -49.40 -0.86
C ARG A 182 -43.47 -48.14 -1.73
N GLY A 183 -44.59 -47.97 -2.43
CA GLY A 183 -44.86 -46.77 -3.24
C GLY A 183 -44.91 -45.50 -2.40
N ALA A 184 -45.53 -45.53 -1.22
CA ALA A 184 -45.54 -44.40 -0.30
C ALA A 184 -44.13 -44.05 0.20
N GLN A 185 -43.30 -45.05 0.52
CA GLN A 185 -41.90 -44.84 0.89
C GLN A 185 -41.10 -44.26 -0.29
N VAL A 186 -41.32 -44.73 -1.51
CA VAL A 186 -40.64 -44.24 -2.71
C VAL A 186 -40.97 -42.77 -3.00
N GLN A 187 -42.19 -42.30 -2.71
CA GLN A 187 -42.52 -40.87 -2.81
C GLN A 187 -41.72 -40.01 -1.82
N GLN A 188 -41.49 -40.51 -0.59
CA GLN A 188 -40.63 -39.83 0.38
C GLN A 188 -39.16 -39.83 -0.08
N ASP A 189 -38.69 -40.98 -0.56
CA ASP A 189 -37.35 -41.16 -1.12
C ASP A 189 -37.10 -40.25 -2.34
N GLU A 190 -38.09 -40.05 -3.22
CA GLU A 190 -38.04 -39.10 -4.34
C GLU A 190 -37.92 -37.65 -3.87
N THR A 191 -38.65 -37.29 -2.81
CA THR A 191 -38.59 -35.95 -2.24
C THR A 191 -37.21 -35.68 -1.63
N GLU A 192 -36.68 -36.63 -0.86
CA GLU A 192 -35.32 -36.56 -0.30
C GLU A 192 -34.27 -36.49 -1.42
N LEU A 193 -34.41 -37.33 -2.46
CA LEU A 193 -33.52 -37.32 -3.61
C LEU A 193 -33.48 -35.97 -4.32
N MET A 194 -34.64 -35.35 -4.54
CA MET A 194 -34.71 -34.01 -5.14
C MET A 194 -34.02 -32.95 -4.28
N GLN A 195 -34.20 -32.99 -2.95
CA GLN A 195 -33.53 -32.08 -2.03
C GLN A 195 -32.00 -32.25 -2.09
N ILE A 196 -31.51 -33.50 -2.08
CA ILE A 196 -30.09 -33.80 -2.21
C ILE A 196 -29.55 -33.34 -3.56
N ALA A 197 -30.24 -33.66 -4.66
CA ALA A 197 -29.82 -33.31 -6.01
C ALA A 197 -29.70 -31.79 -6.21
N ASN A 198 -30.56 -31.00 -5.55
CA ASN A 198 -30.49 -29.54 -5.58
C ASN A 198 -29.35 -28.96 -4.72
N ALA A 199 -29.09 -29.55 -3.55
CA ALA A 199 -28.12 -29.00 -2.59
C ALA A 199 -26.67 -29.48 -2.84
N LEU A 200 -26.48 -30.71 -3.31
CA LEU A 200 -25.16 -31.32 -3.49
C LEU A 200 -24.23 -30.52 -4.43
N PRO A 201 -24.69 -29.97 -5.57
CA PRO A 201 -23.84 -29.13 -6.43
C PRO A 201 -23.32 -27.89 -5.72
N VAL A 202 -24.14 -27.24 -4.87
CA VAL A 202 -23.74 -26.05 -4.11
C VAL A 202 -22.65 -26.39 -3.10
N HIS A 203 -22.82 -27.46 -2.34
CA HIS A 203 -21.80 -27.90 -1.37
C HIS A 203 -20.50 -28.34 -2.05
N LYS A 204 -20.57 -29.05 -3.18
CA LYS A 204 -19.37 -29.38 -3.99
C LYS A 204 -18.66 -28.11 -4.48
N GLN A 205 -19.42 -27.12 -4.95
CA GLN A 205 -18.86 -25.83 -5.38
C GLN A 205 -18.23 -25.06 -4.21
N ASN A 206 -18.83 -25.08 -3.03
CA ASN A 206 -18.27 -24.47 -1.81
C ASN A 206 -16.93 -25.08 -1.44
N LEU A 207 -16.78 -26.42 -1.51
CA LEU A 207 -15.51 -27.10 -1.28
C LEU A 207 -14.45 -26.73 -2.32
N ALA A 208 -14.84 -26.52 -3.58
CA ALA A 208 -13.93 -26.04 -4.63
C ALA A 208 -13.53 -24.56 -4.44
N ASN A 209 -14.37 -23.75 -3.80
CA ASN A 209 -14.15 -22.33 -3.58
C ASN A 209 -13.36 -22.03 -2.30
N ALA A 210 -13.56 -22.81 -1.23
CA ALA A 210 -12.88 -22.63 0.05
C ALA A 210 -11.36 -22.46 -0.05
N PRO A 211 -10.60 -23.33 -0.76
CA PRO A 211 -9.15 -23.14 -0.90
C PRO A 211 -8.78 -21.89 -1.73
N LYS A 212 -9.63 -21.46 -2.67
CA LYS A 212 -9.41 -20.24 -3.45
C LYS A 212 -9.56 -18.99 -2.58
N VAL A 213 -10.56 -18.99 -1.69
CA VAL A 213 -10.75 -17.89 -0.74
C VAL A 213 -9.61 -17.86 0.27
N ALA A 214 -9.24 -19.00 0.86
CA ALA A 214 -8.11 -19.07 1.78
C ALA A 214 -6.81 -18.52 1.14
N LYS A 215 -6.57 -18.89 -0.12
CA LYS A 215 -5.44 -18.35 -0.90
C LYS A 215 -5.54 -16.84 -1.10
N LEU A 216 -6.70 -16.33 -1.51
CA LEU A 216 -6.91 -14.88 -1.69
C LEU A 216 -6.62 -14.10 -0.41
N LEU A 217 -7.08 -14.60 0.74
CA LEU A 217 -6.82 -13.96 2.03
C LEU A 217 -5.33 -13.94 2.35
N ALA A 218 -4.63 -15.05 2.12
CA ALA A 218 -3.18 -15.16 2.31
C ALA A 218 -2.39 -14.27 1.36
N ASP A 219 -2.79 -14.16 0.09
CA ASP A 219 -2.14 -13.32 -0.93
C ASP A 219 -2.24 -11.84 -0.54
N ASN A 220 -3.42 -11.37 -0.10
CA ASN A 220 -3.59 -10.00 0.42
C ASN A 220 -2.67 -9.72 1.62
N ARG A 221 -2.57 -10.66 2.57
CA ARG A 221 -1.70 -10.51 3.74
C ARG A 221 -0.24 -10.38 3.32
N LYS A 222 0.20 -11.26 2.42
CA LYS A 222 1.56 -11.27 1.88
C LYS A 222 1.91 -9.98 1.15
N GLU A 223 0.94 -9.39 0.45
CA GLU A 223 1.13 -8.08 -0.19
C GLU A 223 1.47 -7.00 0.82
N VAL A 224 0.68 -6.88 1.90
CA VAL A 224 0.91 -5.89 2.96
C VAL A 224 2.20 -6.17 3.74
N GLU A 225 2.52 -7.43 4.02
CA GLU A 225 3.82 -7.84 4.60
C GLU A 225 4.99 -7.39 3.70
N GLY A 226 4.85 -7.51 2.38
CA GLY A 226 5.81 -6.97 1.41
C GLY A 226 5.96 -5.45 1.50
N MET A 227 4.86 -4.72 1.71
CA MET A 227 4.89 -3.27 1.94
C MET A 227 5.65 -2.91 3.22
N ILE A 228 5.42 -3.65 4.32
CA ILE A 228 6.10 -3.47 5.60
C ILE A 228 7.60 -3.71 5.44
N LYS A 229 8.00 -4.84 4.84
CA LYS A 229 9.40 -5.16 4.60
C LYS A 229 10.12 -4.07 3.81
N ALA A 230 9.51 -3.61 2.71
CA ALA A 230 10.07 -2.54 1.89
C ALA A 230 10.10 -1.17 2.60
N ALA A 231 9.26 -0.95 3.61
CA ALA A 231 9.31 0.25 4.46
C ALA A 231 10.43 0.13 5.50
N ASP A 232 10.56 -1.01 6.17
CA ASP A 232 11.58 -1.25 7.19
C ASP A 232 13.00 -1.23 6.62
N GLU A 233 13.21 -1.82 5.44
CA GLU A 233 14.49 -1.72 4.73
C GLU A 233 14.85 -0.26 4.40
N ALA A 234 13.85 0.56 4.04
CA ALA A 234 14.07 1.98 3.75
C ALA A 234 14.38 2.77 5.04
N VAL A 235 13.71 2.46 6.15
CA VAL A 235 14.03 3.02 7.47
C VAL A 235 15.45 2.68 7.88
N ALA A 236 15.87 1.42 7.75
CA ALA A 236 17.22 0.98 8.11
C ALA A 236 18.30 1.73 7.31
N LYS A 237 18.11 1.86 5.99
CA LYS A 237 19.02 2.63 5.11
C LYS A 237 19.06 4.10 5.50
N ALA A 238 17.91 4.72 5.77
CA ALA A 238 17.85 6.13 6.18
C ALA A 238 18.52 6.36 7.55
N LYS A 239 18.32 5.45 8.52
CA LYS A 239 19.01 5.48 9.83
C LYS A 239 20.52 5.41 9.66
N GLN A 240 21.00 4.49 8.83
CA GLN A 240 22.43 4.35 8.56
C GLN A 240 23.02 5.61 7.92
N ALA A 241 22.34 6.21 6.95
CA ALA A 241 22.81 7.44 6.30
C ALA A 241 22.93 8.62 7.28
N VAL A 242 21.94 8.80 8.16
CA VAL A 242 21.98 9.84 9.21
C VAL A 242 23.08 9.56 10.23
N ALA A 243 23.23 8.30 10.68
CA ALA A 243 24.26 7.90 11.63
C ALA A 243 25.67 8.14 11.09
N ASN A 244 25.97 7.65 9.88
CA ASN A 244 27.28 7.81 9.25
C ASN A 244 27.70 9.28 9.18
N GLN A 245 26.78 10.19 8.84
CA GLN A 245 27.12 11.61 8.79
C GLN A 245 27.36 12.22 10.17
N ASN A 246 26.57 11.84 11.17
CA ASN A 246 26.82 12.29 12.54
C ASN A 246 28.19 11.80 13.05
N ASP A 247 28.58 10.58 12.67
CA ASP A 247 29.89 10.02 12.98
C ASP A 247 31.02 10.80 12.26
N GLU A 248 30.86 11.11 10.96
CA GLU A 248 31.82 11.94 10.22
C GLU A 248 32.02 13.33 10.85
N ILE A 249 30.93 13.99 11.22
CA ILE A 249 30.96 15.30 11.91
C ILE A 249 31.67 15.17 13.27
N THR A 250 31.40 14.09 14.02
CA THR A 250 32.00 13.84 15.34
C THR A 250 33.49 13.55 15.25
N GLN A 251 33.91 12.72 14.30
CA GLN A 251 35.31 12.42 14.05
C GLN A 251 36.09 13.68 13.64
N PHE A 252 35.52 14.49 12.74
CA PHE A 252 36.13 15.76 12.35
C PHE A 252 36.32 16.69 13.55
N ASN A 253 35.28 16.90 14.36
CA ASN A 253 35.37 17.78 15.54
C ASN A 253 36.41 17.27 16.56
N THR A 254 36.50 15.95 16.76
CA THR A 254 37.52 15.33 17.62
C THR A 254 38.92 15.60 17.11
N GLN A 255 39.17 15.41 15.81
CA GLN A 255 40.48 15.67 15.21
C GLN A 255 40.90 17.14 15.31
N GLN A 256 39.97 18.09 15.14
CA GLN A 256 40.27 19.52 15.30
C GLN A 256 40.62 19.87 16.75
N THR A 257 39.92 19.26 17.71
CA THR A 257 40.21 19.42 19.15
C THR A 257 41.61 18.92 19.49
N ILE A 258 42.04 17.78 18.94
CA ILE A 258 43.41 17.24 19.10
C ILE A 258 44.46 18.22 18.54
N LYS A 259 44.16 18.92 17.44
CA LYS A 259 45.03 19.95 16.86
C LYS A 259 45.02 21.29 17.62
N LYS A 260 44.42 21.34 18.82
CA LYS A 260 44.25 22.54 19.68
C LYS A 260 43.50 23.69 19.02
N VAL A 261 42.74 23.43 17.95
CA VAL A 261 41.83 24.41 17.37
C VAL A 261 40.44 24.10 17.91
N LYS A 262 39.93 24.93 18.82
CA LYS A 262 38.61 24.74 19.43
C LYS A 262 37.54 25.04 18.40
N ILE A 263 37.13 24.01 17.66
CA ILE A 263 36.15 24.08 16.57
C ILE A 263 35.04 23.09 16.90
N VAL A 264 33.82 23.58 17.13
CA VAL A 264 32.68 22.74 17.51
C VAL A 264 31.51 23.03 16.58
N GLY A 265 30.89 21.98 16.04
CA GLY A 265 29.57 22.04 15.42
C GLY A 265 29.53 21.96 13.89
N LYS A 266 28.30 21.79 13.39
CA LYS A 266 27.95 21.52 11.98
C LYS A 266 28.55 22.53 10.99
N LYS A 267 28.55 23.81 11.33
CA LYS A 267 29.04 24.89 10.44
C LYS A 267 30.49 24.74 10.03
N ASN A 268 31.37 24.44 10.99
CA ASN A 268 32.80 24.35 10.71
C ASN A 268 33.16 23.09 9.92
N TRP A 269 32.42 22.01 10.14
CA TRP A 269 32.54 20.81 9.30
C TRP A 269 32.14 21.13 7.85
N VAL A 270 31.02 21.85 7.64
CA VAL A 270 30.58 22.30 6.30
C VAL A 270 31.68 23.15 5.63
N ASP A 271 32.25 24.13 6.33
CA ASP A 271 33.33 24.94 5.78
C ASP A 271 34.56 24.11 5.42
N ALA A 272 34.94 23.14 6.24
CA ALA A 272 36.08 22.27 5.98
C ALA A 272 35.83 21.35 4.77
N VAL A 273 34.62 20.81 4.64
CA VAL A 273 34.20 20.02 3.48
C VAL A 273 34.33 20.85 2.20
N LEU A 274 33.90 22.12 2.23
CA LEU A 274 33.90 23.02 1.07
C LEU A 274 35.28 23.60 0.73
N ARG A 275 36.24 23.61 1.67
CA ARG A 275 37.64 23.99 1.39
C ARG A 275 38.35 23.03 0.44
N ALA A 276 37.83 21.81 0.33
CA ALA A 276 38.28 20.76 -0.57
C ALA A 276 37.19 20.52 -1.63
N PRO A 277 37.18 21.28 -2.75
CA PRO A 277 36.18 21.19 -3.81
C PRO A 277 35.93 19.76 -4.33
N GLU A 278 36.96 18.92 -4.27
CA GLU A 278 36.93 17.51 -4.62
C GLU A 278 35.89 16.71 -3.82
N ASN A 279 35.54 17.14 -2.60
CA ASN A 279 34.50 16.49 -1.81
C ASN A 279 33.12 16.56 -2.46
N VAL A 280 32.89 17.60 -3.28
CA VAL A 280 31.66 17.73 -4.06
C VAL A 280 31.90 17.18 -5.47
N THR A 281 32.94 17.60 -6.17
CA THR A 281 33.11 17.27 -7.61
C THR A 281 33.32 15.77 -7.86
N LYS A 282 33.84 15.00 -6.89
CA LYS A 282 33.99 13.54 -7.00
C LYS A 282 32.66 12.76 -7.03
N LEU A 283 31.52 13.40 -6.71
CA LEU A 283 30.20 12.75 -6.69
C LEU A 283 29.63 12.44 -8.08
N GLY A 284 30.37 12.76 -9.16
CA GLY A 284 30.17 12.25 -10.52
C GLY A 284 29.02 12.89 -11.30
N THR A 285 27.87 13.16 -10.67
CA THR A 285 26.68 13.74 -11.33
C THR A 285 26.28 15.07 -10.71
N PRO A 286 25.78 16.05 -11.49
CA PRO A 286 25.24 17.31 -10.96
C PRO A 286 24.16 17.10 -9.91
N GLN A 287 23.34 16.05 -10.05
CA GLN A 287 22.28 15.70 -9.10
C GLN A 287 22.85 15.29 -7.75
N ALA A 288 23.82 14.36 -7.73
CA ALA A 288 24.46 13.93 -6.48
C ALA A 288 25.22 15.09 -5.80
N GLN A 289 25.86 15.96 -6.60
CA GLN A 289 26.50 17.17 -6.11
C GLN A 289 25.49 18.14 -5.47
N ALA A 290 24.38 18.40 -6.15
CA ALA A 290 23.33 19.29 -5.65
C ALA A 290 22.69 18.73 -4.36
N ALA A 291 22.39 17.43 -4.30
CA ALA A 291 21.86 16.79 -3.11
C ALA A 291 22.81 16.93 -1.91
N PHE A 292 24.11 16.73 -2.13
CA PHE A 292 25.13 16.93 -1.10
C PHE A 292 25.21 18.40 -0.66
N LEU A 293 25.23 19.36 -1.60
CA LEU A 293 25.24 20.79 -1.30
C LEU A 293 23.98 21.24 -0.53
N ASN A 294 22.80 20.73 -0.90
CA ASN A 294 21.58 20.95 -0.14
C ASN A 294 21.70 20.41 1.29
N ARG A 295 22.34 19.26 1.47
CA ARG A 295 22.61 18.73 2.81
C ARG A 295 23.54 19.65 3.62
N LEU A 296 24.59 20.17 3.00
CA LEU A 296 25.46 21.16 3.64
C LEU A 296 24.70 22.42 4.06
N LEU A 297 23.77 22.89 3.22
CA LEU A 297 22.90 24.02 3.52
C LEU A 297 21.86 23.71 4.62
N VAL A 298 21.44 22.46 4.80
CA VAL A 298 20.62 22.09 5.98
C VAL A 298 21.46 22.15 7.26
N LEU A 299 22.74 21.78 7.19
CA LEU A 299 23.67 21.80 8.31
C LEU A 299 24.17 23.21 8.66
N ASP A 300 24.33 24.08 7.65
CA ASP A 300 24.66 25.50 7.77
C ASP A 300 23.88 26.35 6.75
N PRO A 301 22.65 26.78 7.09
CA PRO A 301 21.76 27.51 6.17
C PRO A 301 22.31 28.82 5.60
N GLY A 302 23.30 29.41 6.26
CA GLY A 302 23.92 30.67 5.83
C GLY A 302 25.16 30.50 4.95
N ASN A 303 25.54 29.27 4.57
CA ASN A 303 26.82 29.04 3.89
C ASN A 303 26.82 29.55 2.44
N ALA A 304 27.42 30.71 2.21
CA ALA A 304 27.48 31.36 0.91
C ALA A 304 28.22 30.53 -0.14
N SER A 305 29.25 29.77 0.26
CA SER A 305 30.03 28.92 -0.65
C SER A 305 29.20 27.74 -1.15
N ALA A 306 28.49 27.04 -0.25
CA ALA A 306 27.57 25.97 -0.63
C ALA A 306 26.44 26.49 -1.53
N LYS A 307 25.85 27.63 -1.17
CA LYS A 307 24.79 28.27 -1.97
C LYS A 307 25.27 28.63 -3.38
N LYS A 308 26.42 29.29 -3.49
CA LYS A 308 27.00 29.66 -4.79
C LYS A 308 27.31 28.42 -5.64
N ALA A 309 27.82 27.37 -5.02
CA ALA A 309 28.11 26.12 -5.71
C ALA A 309 26.84 25.45 -6.26
N LEU A 310 25.76 25.49 -5.48
CA LEU A 310 24.45 25.00 -5.92
C LEU A 310 23.87 25.85 -7.06
N ASP A 311 23.95 27.18 -6.93
CA ASP A 311 23.47 28.12 -7.96
C ASP A 311 24.22 27.93 -9.30
N ASN A 312 25.53 27.60 -9.24
CA ASN A 312 26.31 27.24 -10.43
C ASN A 312 25.79 25.97 -11.12
N LEU A 313 25.50 24.90 -10.35
CA LEU A 313 24.96 23.66 -10.90
C LEU A 313 23.58 23.87 -11.53
N VAL A 314 22.73 24.67 -10.89
CA VAL A 314 21.41 25.04 -11.44
C VAL A 314 21.56 25.81 -12.76
N ALA A 315 22.60 26.63 -12.89
CA ALA A 315 22.93 27.33 -14.13
C ALA A 315 23.64 26.45 -15.19
N GLY A 316 23.78 25.14 -14.95
CA GLY A 316 24.45 24.20 -15.86
C GLY A 316 25.98 24.32 -15.89
N LYS A 317 26.59 24.93 -14.85
CA LYS A 317 28.05 25.11 -14.72
C LYS A 317 28.61 24.13 -13.69
N ASP A 318 29.93 23.95 -13.70
CA ASP A 318 30.62 23.25 -12.60
C ASP A 318 30.39 23.96 -11.26
N ALA A 319 30.20 23.17 -10.19
CA ALA A 319 29.90 23.68 -8.84
C ALA A 319 30.86 24.82 -8.40
N PHE A 320 32.16 24.69 -8.65
CA PHE A 320 33.16 25.69 -8.27
C PHE A 320 33.72 26.50 -9.45
N ALA A 321 32.92 26.67 -10.52
CA ALA A 321 33.30 27.50 -11.66
C ALA A 321 33.69 28.91 -11.20
N LYS A 322 34.88 29.37 -11.64
CA LYS A 322 35.33 30.76 -11.40
C LYS A 322 34.51 31.69 -12.28
N GLU A 323 34.05 32.81 -11.73
CA GLU A 323 33.45 33.87 -12.53
C GLU A 323 34.43 34.35 -13.58
N ALA A 324 33.98 34.48 -14.83
CA ALA A 324 34.76 35.09 -15.89
C ALA A 324 35.10 36.52 -15.45
N LYS A 325 36.38 36.79 -15.16
CA LYS A 325 36.84 38.15 -14.86
C LYS A 325 36.46 39.02 -16.06
N ALA A 326 35.65 40.06 -15.83
CA ALA A 326 35.46 41.13 -16.80
C ALA A 326 36.85 41.61 -17.24
N SER A 327 37.16 41.47 -18.52
CA SER A 327 38.41 41.92 -19.08
C SER A 327 38.50 43.43 -18.82
N LYS A 328 39.47 43.85 -17.99
CA LYS A 328 39.84 45.27 -17.90
C LYS A 328 40.16 45.71 -19.33
N LYS A 329 39.32 46.58 -19.90
CA LYS A 329 39.63 47.29 -21.15
C LYS A 329 41.03 47.88 -20.99
N ALA A 330 41.98 47.33 -21.75
CA ALA A 330 43.32 47.86 -21.86
C ALA A 330 43.21 49.32 -22.32
N GLY A 331 43.88 50.21 -21.59
CA GLY A 331 43.83 51.64 -21.80
C GLY A 331 44.19 52.01 -23.24
N THR A 332 43.35 52.83 -23.84
CA THR A 332 43.61 53.52 -25.10
C THR A 332 44.85 54.40 -24.91
N LYS A 333 46.00 53.96 -25.44
CA LYS A 333 47.16 54.83 -25.64
C LYS A 333 46.75 55.93 -26.62
N LYS A 334 46.73 57.18 -26.16
CA LYS A 334 46.74 58.36 -27.03
C LYS A 334 47.97 58.29 -27.94
N LYS A 335 47.75 58.38 -29.24
CA LYS A 335 48.68 58.96 -30.21
C LYS A 335 48.00 60.21 -30.75
#